data_AF-A0A074MAZ3-F1
#
_entry.id   AF-A0A074MAZ3-F1
#
_cell.length_a   1.000
_cell.length_b   1.000
_cell.length_c   1.000
_cell.angle_alpha   90.00
_cell.angle_beta   90.00
_cell.angle_gamma   90.00
#
_symmetry.space_group_name_H-M   'P 1'
#
loop_
_entity.id
_entity.type
_entity.pdbx_description
1 polymer ?
#
loop_
_entity_poly.entity_id
_entity_poly.type
_entity_poly.pdbx_seq_one_letter_code
_entity_poly.pdbx_strand_id
1 'polypeptide(L)' 'MTHYGKIKSYETGKGSGMITPDKGGDALPFNKSDLQQQAQEPRADQRYGYDTRQIDGGKAHATNLQMEQGAGDSGAKQQG' A
#
# COMPACT_ATOMS: atom_id res chain seq x y z
N MET A 1 4.08 -10.95 9.06
CA MET A 1 3.79 -10.00 10.15
C MET A 1 3.34 -8.73 9.48
N THR A 2 2.18 -8.20 9.87
CA THR A 2 1.69 -6.96 9.28
C THR A 2 2.50 -5.78 9.82
N HIS A 3 3.13 -5.05 8.92
CA HIS A 3 3.79 -3.78 9.18
C HIS A 3 2.83 -2.63 8.91
N TYR A 4 3.12 -1.46 9.46
CA TYR A 4 2.34 -0.24 9.22
C TYR A 4 3.24 0.86 8.71
N GLY A 5 2.68 1.72 7.88
CA GLY A 5 3.39 2.84 7.31
C GLY A 5 2.47 3.80 6.61
N LYS A 6 3.02 4.95 6.26
CA LYS A 6 2.32 6.01 5.54
C LYS A 6 2.79 6.10 4.11
N ILE A 7 1.86 6.31 3.19
CA ILE A 7 2.20 6.54 1.79
C ILE A 7 3.03 7.82 1.70
N LYS A 8 4.20 7.70 1.08
CA LYS A 8 5.09 8.83 0.78
C LYS A 8 4.68 9.49 -0.53
N SER A 9 4.40 8.68 -1.55
CA SER A 9 3.95 9.13 -2.87
C SER A 9 3.31 7.97 -3.63
N TYR A 10 2.40 8.27 -4.54
CA TYR A 10 1.80 7.29 -5.44
C TYR A 10 1.71 7.87 -6.85
N GLU A 11 2.29 7.16 -7.82
CA GLU A 11 2.32 7.54 -9.23
C GLU A 11 1.22 6.77 -9.96
N THR A 12 0.05 7.40 -10.10
CA THR A 12 -1.14 6.79 -10.73
C THR A 12 -0.85 6.31 -12.17
N GLY A 13 -0.08 7.09 -12.94
CA GLY A 13 0.32 6.74 -14.30
C GLY A 13 1.23 5.52 -14.43
N LYS A 14 1.98 5.19 -13.37
CA LYS A 14 2.81 3.96 -13.31
C LYS A 14 2.13 2.82 -12.57
N GLY A 15 1.11 3.13 -11.77
CA GLY A 15 0.48 2.17 -10.87
C GLY A 15 1.45 1.68 -9.77
N SER A 16 2.36 2.54 -9.31
CA SER A 16 3.36 2.21 -8.30
C SER A 16 3.52 3.36 -7.32
N GLY A 17 3.81 3.07 -6.06
CA GLY A 17 4.06 4.08 -5.03
C GLY A 17 5.13 3.68 -4.04
N MET A 18 5.33 4.54 -3.05
CA MET A 18 6.26 4.31 -1.94
C MET A 18 5.53 4.46 -0.61
N ILE A 19 5.83 3.56 0.33
CA ILE A 19 5.32 3.58 1.71
C ILE A 19 6.49 3.68 2.69
N THR A 20 6.40 4.62 3.62
CA THR A 20 7.40 4.81 4.69
C THR A 20 6.97 4.01 5.91
N PRO A 21 7.79 3.05 6.41
CA PRO A 21 7.48 2.29 7.62
C PRO A 21 7.37 3.20 8.86
N ASP A 22 6.33 3.00 9.68
CA ASP A 22 6.15 3.76 10.93
C ASP A 22 7.23 3.44 11.97
N LYS A 23 7.78 2.22 11.93
CA LYS A 23 8.89 1.80 12.79
C LYS A 23 10.25 2.43 12.40
N GLY A 24 10.27 3.26 11.35
CA GLY A 24 11.48 3.79 10.74
C GLY A 24 12.11 2.84 9.74
N GLY A 25 13.02 3.37 8.92
CA GLY A 25 13.67 2.67 7.81
C GLY A 25 13.41 3.35 6.46
N ASP A 26 13.90 2.72 5.39
CA ASP A 26 13.72 3.21 4.04
C ASP A 26 12.28 3.02 3.54
N ALA A 27 11.85 3.93 2.66
CA ALA A 27 10.57 3.80 1.98
C ALA A 27 10.58 2.58 1.06
N LEU A 28 9.56 1.75 1.19
CA LEU A 28 9.41 0.53 0.41
C LEU A 28 8.56 0.81 -0.82
N PRO A 29 8.95 0.30 -2.00
CA PRO A 29 8.09 0.35 -3.18
C PRO A 29 6.90 -0.59 -2.98
N PHE A 30 5.77 -0.24 -3.61
CA PHE A 30 4.61 -1.10 -3.78
C PHE A 30 3.97 -0.87 -5.14
N ASN A 31 3.23 -1.85 -5.65
CA ASN A 31 2.46 -1.72 -6.89
C ASN A 31 0.95 -1.64 -6.60
N LYS A 32 0.18 -1.12 -7.55
CA LYS A 32 -1.29 -1.07 -7.48
C LYS A 32 -1.89 -2.47 -7.32
N SER A 33 -1.26 -3.48 -7.91
CA SER A 33 -1.66 -4.88 -7.78
C SER A 33 -1.56 -5.40 -6.34
N ASP A 34 -0.70 -4.81 -5.52
CA ASP A 34 -0.54 -5.18 -4.12
C ASP A 34 -1.59 -4.54 -3.21
N LEU A 35 -2.34 -3.54 -3.70
CA LEU A 35 -3.45 -2.92 -2.98
C LEU A 35 -4.65 -3.86 -2.96
N GLN A 36 -5.16 -4.14 -1.76
CA GLN A 36 -6.42 -4.88 -1.61
C GLN A 36 -7.62 -4.09 -2.15
N GLN A 37 -7.55 -2.76 -2.07
CA GLN A 37 -8.59 -1.86 -2.56
C GLN A 37 -8.09 -1.09 -3.79
N GLN A 38 -8.01 -1.77 -4.94
CA GLN A 38 -7.50 -1.16 -6.19
C GLN A 38 -8.38 -0.02 -6.74
N ALA A 39 -9.64 0.06 -6.29
CA ALA A 39 -10.57 1.13 -6.64
C ALA A 39 -10.19 2.47 -5.99
N GLN A 40 -9.41 2.44 -4.90
CA GLN A 40 -8.99 3.64 -4.20
C GLN A 40 -7.49 3.86 -4.41
N GLU A 41 -7.16 5.00 -5.01
CA GLU A 41 -5.76 5.38 -5.19
C GLU A 41 -5.15 5.85 -3.87
N PRO A 42 -3.98 5.30 -3.47
CA PRO A 42 -3.28 5.74 -2.27
C PRO A 42 -2.87 7.20 -2.39
N ARG A 43 -3.05 7.95 -1.30
CA ARG A 43 -2.65 9.35 -1.18
C ARG A 43 -1.55 9.48 -0.15
N ALA A 44 -0.70 10.47 -0.33
CA ALA A 44 0.32 10.82 0.67
C ALA A 44 -0.31 10.97 2.07
N ASP A 45 0.47 10.58 3.09
CA ASP A 45 0.11 10.58 4.51
C ASP A 45 -0.99 9.59 4.95
N GLN A 46 -1.63 8.87 4.02
CA GLN A 46 -2.56 7.79 4.38
C GLN A 46 -1.82 6.60 4.97
N ARG A 47 -2.40 6.01 6.02
CA ARG A 47 -1.82 4.87 6.72
C ARG A 47 -2.36 3.55 6.19
N TYR A 48 -1.43 2.67 5.85
CA TYR A 48 -1.72 1.33 5.36
C TYR A 48 -0.97 0.29 6.21
N GLY A 49 -1.65 -0.80 6.51
CA GLY A 49 -1.03 -2.06 6.89
C GLY A 49 -0.51 -2.76 5.63
N TYR A 50 0.66 -3.39 5.71
CA TYR A 50 1.26 -4.12 4.59
C TYR A 50 2.16 -5.24 5.10
N ASP A 51 2.41 -6.23 4.25
CA ASP A 51 3.43 -7.25 4.50
C ASP A 51 4.69 -6.92 3.70
N THR A 52 5.86 -7.19 4.26
CA THR A 52 7.13 -7.07 3.53
C THR A 52 7.51 -8.41 2.92
N ARG A 53 7.79 -8.43 1.62
CA ARG A 53 8.39 -9.59 0.94
C ARG A 53 9.79 -9.21 0.45
N GLN A 54 10.79 -10.05 0.72
CA GLN A 54 12.09 -9.90 0.07
C GLN A 54 11.98 -10.38 -1.37
N ILE A 55 12.37 -9.52 -2.30
CA ILE A 55 12.56 -9.86 -3.71
C ILE A 55 14.06 -10.06 -3.96
N ASP A 56 14.40 -10.84 -4.98
CA ASP A 56 15.78 -11.15 -5.37
C ASP A 56 16.65 -9.89 -5.36
N GLY A 57 17.80 -9.97 -4.68
CA GLY A 57 18.70 -8.82 -4.51
C GLY A 57 18.51 -8.01 -3.22
N GLY A 58 17.77 -8.54 -2.23
CA GLY A 58 17.76 -8.01 -0.86
C GLY A 58 16.90 -6.76 -0.65
N LYS A 59 16.14 -6.34 -1.67
CA LYS A 59 15.20 -5.23 -1.53
C LYS A 59 13.89 -5.74 -0.93
N ALA A 60 13.39 -5.06 0.09
CA ALA A 60 12.06 -5.32 0.61
C ALA A 60 11.02 -4.61 -0.27
N HIS A 61 9.91 -5.30 -0.54
CA HIS A 61 8.77 -4.75 -1.25
C HIS A 61 7.55 -4.81 -0.34
N ALA A 62 6.76 -3.74 -0.31
CA ALA A 62 5.49 -3.74 0.41
C ALA A 62 4.44 -4.43 -0.46
N THR A 63 3.76 -5.41 0.14
CA THR A 63 2.76 -6.26 -0.49
C THR A 63 1.52 -6.33 0.38
N ASN A 64 0.39 -6.76 -0.17
CA ASN A 64 -0.86 -6.94 0.60
C ASN A 64 -1.26 -5.66 1.36
N LEU A 65 -1.26 -4.51 0.69
CA LEU A 65 -1.54 -3.22 1.28
C LEU A 65 -3.04 -3.10 1.62
N GLN A 66 -3.33 -2.83 2.89
CA GLN A 66 -4.66 -2.69 3.47
C GLN A 66 -4.75 -1.34 4.19
N MET A 67 -5.67 -0.47 3.76
CA MET A 67 -5.90 0.80 4.45
C MET A 67 -6.44 0.54 5.87
N GLU A 68 -5.83 1.15 6.90
CA GLU A 68 -6.20 0.87 8.30
C GLU A 68 -7.53 1.54 8.71
N GLN A 69 -7.82 2.74 8.21
CA GLN A 69 -9.10 3.49 8.29
C GLN A 69 -8.85 4.87 7.64
N GLY A 70 -9.77 5.53 6.93
CA GLY A 70 -11.20 5.62 7.21
C GLY A 70 -12.11 4.74 6.35
N ALA A 71 -13.12 4.21 7.04
CA ALA A 71 -14.42 4.00 6.44
C ALA A 71 -14.87 5.31 5.77
N GLY A 72 -15.00 5.30 4.45
CA GLY A 72 -15.35 6.50 3.71
C GLY A 72 -15.42 6.22 2.22
N ASP A 73 -16.50 5.54 1.85
CA ASP A 73 -17.12 5.51 0.52
C ASP A 73 -16.79 4.31 -0.40
N SER A 74 -17.85 3.53 -0.66
CA SER A 74 -18.10 2.70 -1.86
C SER A 74 -17.26 1.41 -2.03
N GLY A 75 -17.80 0.20 -1.91
CA GLY A 75 -19.10 -0.25 -2.41
C GLY A 75 -18.99 -0.70 -3.87
N ALA A 76 -18.52 -1.91 -4.09
CA ALA A 76 -18.87 -2.71 -5.27
C ALA A 76 -18.70 -4.20 -4.97
N LYS A 77 -19.43 -4.67 -3.94
CA LYS A 77 -20.09 -5.96 -4.09
C LYS A 77 -21.17 -5.74 -5.16
N GLN A 78 -20.98 -6.28 -6.35
CA GLN A 78 -22.12 -6.69 -7.15
C GLN A 78 -21.89 -8.14 -7.55
N GLN A 79 -22.32 -9.00 -6.63
CA GLN A 79 -22.69 -10.38 -6.91
C GLN A 79 -23.82 -10.34 -7.96
N GLY A 80 -23.78 -11.30 -8.89
CA GLY A 80 -24.74 -11.44 -9.99
C GLY A 80 -26.13 -11.90 -9.58
#